data_AF-A0A9Q0VIN2-F1
#
_entry.id   AF-A0A9Q0VIN2-F1
#
_cell.length_a   1.000
_cell.length_b   1.000
_cell.length_c   1.000
_cell.angle_alpha   90.00
_cell.angle_beta   90.00
_cell.angle_gamma   90.00
#
_symmetry.space_group_name_H-M   'P 1'
#
loop_
_entity.id
_entity.type
_entity.pdbx_description
1 polymer ?
#
loop_
_entity_poly.entity_id
_entity_poly.type
_entity_poly.pdbx_seq_one_letter_code
_entity_poly.pdbx_strand_id
1 'polypeptide(L)'
;MAPDCRSFQLISGDGVLNMEGLENFSRTTNLSPRGVSYAVVAIMGPQSGGKSTLLNKLFRTDFRMMDADDGRTQTTRGIWIAKAIGIEPFTIAIDVEGSDSGERGQDGATFEKQSALFAFAIADTVIINMWCHDIGREHAASRPLLKTVFEAMARSFRSSKTSLLFVLRDQTRVKELIAMPSGPTTPPLANGHAPNTPLELLQRLLRQDIEKIWAAIAAADAHKRTHLEEFFNVEITALPSYEFEEKKFTEQVARLRQRFFLSTSPGGLAGDRKDDELASGLPLRAQQIWKTIKKNKDLDLPPPQVLVATFRCEQIAKEKLSRLKLDETWLAMGEALKSGPVSEFGEKLSCILENYLCQYDKEAINYEESIRNENRRKLEAKALKVVRPAYAAMLQHLRSIALKSLQTTVRKASGDGFEAAVDSCCQSIMRDFERGCQAAAIRQVNDWVYLEVNVRESLRRDIETLKSDKKAEYEELIKAQKIKKHVSEGSGILVGVGVATSLVAIGCDQVTAAEVGLAASTSTKRLINEYI
;
A
#
# COMPACT_ATOMS: atom_id res chain seq x y z
N MET A 1 34.17 -14.15 0.81
CA MET A 1 33.51 -13.03 0.10
C MET A 1 32.85 -12.13 1.12
N ALA A 2 32.95 -10.80 0.98
CA ALA A 2 32.34 -9.87 1.92
C ALA A 2 30.80 -9.95 1.86
N PRO A 3 30.08 -9.81 3.00
CA PRO A 3 28.61 -9.88 3.05
C PRO A 3 27.91 -8.82 2.17
N ASP A 4 28.62 -7.75 1.81
CA ASP A 4 28.17 -6.64 0.96
C ASP A 4 28.00 -6.98 -0.55
N CYS A 5 28.39 -8.18 -0.99
CA CYS A 5 28.52 -8.53 -2.42
C CYS A 5 27.30 -9.23 -3.03
N ARG A 6 26.31 -9.65 -2.22
CA ARG A 6 25.25 -10.54 -2.73
C ARG A 6 24.30 -9.81 -3.67
N SER A 7 24.28 -10.25 -4.92
CA SER A 7 23.23 -9.90 -5.87
C SER A 7 21.87 -10.38 -5.37
N PHE A 8 20.86 -9.57 -5.68
CA PHE A 8 19.51 -9.76 -5.21
C PHE A 8 18.54 -9.56 -6.39
N GLN A 9 17.56 -10.46 -6.53
CA GLN A 9 16.53 -10.34 -7.56
C GLN A 9 15.50 -9.30 -7.15
N LEU A 10 15.57 -8.13 -7.79
CA LEU A 10 14.66 -7.03 -7.57
C LEU A 10 13.27 -7.31 -8.15
N ILE A 11 13.21 -7.76 -9.40
CA ILE A 11 11.97 -8.13 -10.09
C ILE A 11 12.12 -9.56 -10.58
N SER A 12 11.15 -10.43 -10.25
CA SER A 12 11.15 -11.83 -10.70
C SER A 12 10.85 -11.96 -12.20
N GLY A 13 11.05 -13.16 -12.75
CA GLY A 13 10.68 -13.46 -14.15
C GLY A 13 9.20 -13.20 -14.47
N ASP A 14 8.32 -13.33 -13.48
CA ASP A 14 6.87 -13.06 -13.58
C ASP A 14 6.53 -11.57 -13.35
N GLY A 15 7.57 -10.73 -13.19
CA GLY A 15 7.43 -9.31 -12.95
C GLY A 15 6.94 -8.96 -11.55
N VAL A 16 7.16 -9.81 -10.55
CA VAL A 16 6.84 -9.50 -9.14
C VAL A 16 8.02 -8.75 -8.54
N LEU A 17 7.78 -7.54 -8.04
CA LEU A 17 8.80 -6.72 -7.37
C LEU A 17 8.98 -7.18 -5.92
N ASN A 18 10.21 -7.49 -5.53
CA ASN A 18 10.55 -7.91 -4.18
C ASN A 18 10.90 -6.70 -3.30
N MET A 19 9.88 -6.12 -2.65
CA MET A 19 10.04 -4.95 -1.78
C MET A 19 10.80 -5.24 -0.49
N GLU A 20 10.53 -6.38 0.13
CA GLU A 20 11.20 -6.78 1.38
C GLU A 20 12.70 -6.95 1.17
N GLY A 21 13.09 -7.60 0.07
CA GLY A 21 14.50 -7.76 -0.29
C GLY A 21 15.18 -6.43 -0.64
N LEU A 22 14.47 -5.49 -1.27
CA LEU A 22 15.01 -4.16 -1.56
C LEU A 22 15.19 -3.29 -0.30
N GLU A 23 14.26 -3.36 0.64
CA GLU A 23 14.40 -2.72 1.96
C GLU A 23 15.57 -3.34 2.75
N ASN A 24 15.72 -4.67 2.69
CA ASN A 24 16.84 -5.38 3.30
C ASN A 24 18.17 -5.01 2.64
N PHE A 25 18.23 -4.92 1.31
CA PHE A 25 19.39 -4.45 0.56
C PHE A 25 19.80 -3.03 0.99
N SER A 26 18.84 -2.11 1.09
CA SER A 26 19.08 -0.72 1.54
C SER A 26 19.67 -0.68 2.96
N ARG A 27 19.16 -1.52 3.87
CA ARG A 27 19.64 -1.60 5.27
C ARG A 27 21.04 -2.20 5.36
N THR A 28 21.25 -3.35 4.72
CA THR A 28 22.51 -4.11 4.77
C THR A 28 23.68 -3.37 4.11
N THR A 29 23.41 -2.67 3.01
CA THR A 29 24.45 -1.93 2.28
C THR A 29 24.69 -0.52 2.81
N ASN A 30 23.89 -0.08 3.78
CA ASN A 30 23.89 1.26 4.35
C ASN A 30 23.66 2.36 3.31
N LEU A 31 22.66 2.16 2.44
CA LEU A 31 22.32 3.07 1.34
C LEU A 31 21.66 4.36 1.86
N SER A 32 20.74 4.27 2.82
CA SER A 32 19.93 5.42 3.25
C SER A 32 20.75 6.62 3.79
N PRO A 33 21.84 6.43 4.58
CA PRO A 33 22.65 7.54 5.05
C PRO A 33 23.53 8.20 3.97
N ARG A 34 23.63 7.62 2.77
CA ARG A 34 24.45 8.19 1.67
C ARG A 34 23.84 9.45 1.07
N GLY A 35 22.59 9.78 1.40
CA GLY A 35 21.93 11.00 0.93
C GLY A 35 21.88 11.05 -0.59
N VAL A 36 22.49 12.06 -1.20
CA VAL A 36 22.59 12.24 -2.67
C VAL A 36 23.82 11.55 -3.29
N SER A 37 24.74 11.05 -2.46
CA SER A 37 26.01 10.47 -2.92
C SER A 37 25.84 9.00 -3.32
N TYR A 38 25.03 8.77 -4.34
CA TYR A 38 24.87 7.45 -4.96
C TYR A 38 24.61 7.54 -6.47
N ALA A 39 24.93 6.47 -7.18
CA ALA A 39 24.67 6.32 -8.62
C ALA A 39 24.02 4.96 -8.91
N VAL A 40 23.18 4.91 -9.93
CA VAL A 40 22.52 3.70 -10.41
C VAL A 40 22.93 3.47 -11.86
N VAL A 41 23.53 2.32 -12.12
CA VAL A 41 23.99 1.91 -13.45
C VAL A 41 23.24 0.65 -13.86
N ALA A 42 22.50 0.71 -14.97
CA ALA A 42 21.83 -0.46 -15.55
C ALA A 42 22.54 -0.95 -16.81
N ILE A 43 22.50 -2.25 -17.10
CA ILE A 43 22.94 -2.81 -18.38
C ILE A 43 21.78 -3.42 -19.15
N MET A 44 21.75 -3.20 -20.46
CA MET A 44 20.78 -3.78 -21.40
C MET A 44 21.49 -4.30 -22.64
N GLY A 45 20.82 -5.19 -23.36
CA GLY A 45 21.33 -5.77 -24.60
C GLY A 45 20.84 -7.20 -24.81
N PRO A 46 21.20 -7.81 -25.94
CA PRO A 46 20.69 -9.11 -26.36
C PRO A 46 20.97 -10.21 -25.32
N GLN A 47 20.13 -11.25 -25.31
CA GLN A 47 20.37 -12.47 -24.55
C GLN A 47 21.74 -13.06 -24.89
N SER A 48 22.44 -13.55 -23.87
CA SER A 48 23.79 -14.13 -24.00
C SER A 48 24.87 -13.19 -24.59
N GLY A 49 24.65 -11.86 -24.59
CA GLY A 49 25.65 -10.87 -25.00
C GLY A 49 26.79 -10.59 -24.00
N GLY A 50 26.93 -11.39 -22.93
CA GLY A 50 27.98 -11.18 -21.91
C GLY A 50 27.75 -9.97 -20.99
N LYS A 51 26.49 -9.64 -20.69
CA LYS A 51 26.08 -8.52 -19.80
C LYS A 51 26.53 -8.74 -18.36
N SER A 52 26.07 -9.84 -17.74
CA SER A 52 26.42 -10.20 -16.36
C SER A 52 27.94 -10.41 -16.20
N THR A 53 28.60 -10.99 -17.21
CA THR A 53 30.07 -11.09 -17.26
C THR A 53 30.75 -9.72 -17.22
N LEU A 54 30.27 -8.76 -18.02
CA LEU A 54 30.79 -7.40 -18.00
C LEU A 54 30.55 -6.71 -16.66
N LEU A 55 29.35 -6.79 -16.08
CA LEU A 55 29.06 -6.21 -14.77
C LEU A 55 29.92 -6.82 -13.66
N ASN A 56 30.10 -8.14 -13.65
CA ASN A 56 30.94 -8.83 -12.66
C ASN A 56 32.39 -8.36 -12.74
N LYS A 57 32.96 -8.18 -13.94
CA LYS A 57 34.33 -7.65 -14.09
C LYS A 57 34.41 -6.14 -13.80
N LEU A 58 33.43 -5.37 -14.27
CA LEU A 58 33.40 -3.91 -14.17
C LEU A 58 33.12 -3.42 -12.75
N PHE A 59 32.17 -4.02 -12.04
CA PHE A 59 31.71 -3.60 -10.72
C PHE A 59 32.12 -4.54 -9.58
N ARG A 60 32.76 -5.69 -9.89
CA ARG A 60 33.13 -6.74 -8.93
C ARG A 60 31.91 -7.30 -8.20
N THR A 61 30.86 -7.59 -8.96
CA THR A 61 29.60 -8.20 -8.50
C THR A 61 29.59 -9.72 -8.70
N ASP A 62 28.54 -10.39 -8.23
CA ASP A 62 28.37 -11.86 -8.28
C ASP A 62 27.12 -12.31 -9.06
N PHE A 63 26.71 -11.55 -10.08
CA PHE A 63 25.55 -11.94 -10.91
C PHE A 63 25.76 -13.31 -11.54
N ARG A 64 24.68 -14.11 -11.62
CA ARG A 64 24.72 -15.44 -12.24
C ARG A 64 25.15 -15.31 -13.70
N MET A 65 26.23 -16.02 -14.06
CA MET A 65 26.70 -16.11 -15.44
C MET A 65 26.17 -17.38 -16.10
N MET A 66 26.11 -17.35 -17.43
CA MET A 66 25.70 -18.50 -18.24
C MET A 66 26.76 -19.59 -18.08
N ASP A 67 26.32 -20.82 -17.79
CA ASP A 67 27.20 -21.98 -17.87
C ASP A 67 27.18 -22.50 -19.31
N ALA A 68 28.35 -22.61 -19.92
CA ALA A 68 28.47 -23.04 -21.32
C ALA A 68 28.14 -24.54 -21.46
N ASP A 69 28.34 -25.32 -20.40
CA ASP A 69 28.12 -26.77 -20.40
C ASP A 69 26.62 -27.12 -20.36
N ASP A 70 25.77 -26.20 -19.86
CA ASP A 70 24.31 -26.32 -19.82
C ASP A 70 23.63 -25.82 -21.13
N GLY A 71 24.42 -25.36 -22.11
CA GLY A 71 23.93 -24.84 -23.39
C GLY A 71 23.39 -23.40 -23.35
N ARG A 72 23.09 -22.82 -24.53
CA ARG A 72 22.65 -21.41 -24.71
C ARG A 72 21.21 -21.17 -24.22
N THR A 73 21.03 -21.15 -22.91
CA THR A 73 19.74 -20.95 -22.24
C THR A 73 19.68 -19.61 -21.50
N GLN A 74 18.46 -19.13 -21.23
CA GLN A 74 18.24 -17.89 -20.49
C GLN A 74 18.83 -17.93 -19.07
N THR A 75 19.87 -17.13 -18.84
CA THR A 75 20.57 -17.08 -17.54
C THR A 75 19.98 -16.08 -16.57
N THR A 76 19.72 -14.86 -17.03
CA THR A 76 19.14 -13.79 -16.22
C THR A 76 17.64 -13.78 -16.43
N ARG A 77 16.87 -14.19 -15.41
CA ARG A 77 15.41 -14.02 -15.39
C ARG A 77 15.06 -12.87 -14.46
N GLY A 78 14.33 -11.88 -14.96
CA GLY A 78 13.95 -10.69 -14.22
C GLY A 78 15.01 -9.60 -14.18
N ILE A 79 14.96 -8.76 -13.16
CA ILE A 79 15.93 -7.67 -12.94
C ILE A 79 16.65 -7.93 -11.62
N TRP A 80 17.98 -7.88 -11.65
CA TRP A 80 18.84 -8.13 -10.50
C TRP A 80 19.61 -6.86 -10.16
N ILE A 81 19.91 -6.67 -8.86
CA ILE A 81 20.71 -5.55 -8.38
C ILE A 81 21.85 -6.03 -7.48
N ALA A 82 22.96 -5.29 -7.49
CA ALA A 82 24.10 -5.53 -6.61
C ALA A 82 24.84 -4.21 -6.31
N LYS A 83 25.54 -4.17 -5.17
CA LYS A 83 26.43 -3.06 -4.81
C LYS A 83 27.77 -3.21 -5.55
N ALA A 84 28.25 -2.16 -6.19
CA ALA A 84 29.57 -2.13 -6.78
C ALA A 84 30.64 -2.05 -5.67
N ILE A 85 31.59 -2.98 -5.66
CA ILE A 85 32.63 -3.03 -4.62
C ILE A 85 33.78 -2.13 -5.00
N GLY A 86 34.18 -1.21 -4.12
CA GLY A 86 35.36 -0.37 -4.31
C GLY A 86 35.20 0.67 -5.41
N ILE A 87 34.00 1.21 -5.58
CA ILE A 87 33.69 2.45 -6.31
C ILE A 87 32.97 3.37 -5.33
N GLU A 88 33.41 4.62 -5.27
CA GLU A 88 32.71 5.73 -4.61
C GLU A 88 32.41 6.79 -5.68
N PRO A 89 31.24 7.45 -5.66
CA PRO A 89 30.16 7.32 -4.68
C PRO A 89 29.43 5.96 -4.77
N PHE A 90 28.59 5.67 -3.78
CA PHE A 90 27.86 4.40 -3.67
C PHE A 90 27.16 4.04 -4.98
N THR A 91 27.62 2.99 -5.68
CA THR A 91 27.11 2.65 -7.01
C THR A 91 26.33 1.34 -6.97
N ILE A 92 25.11 1.36 -7.51
CA ILE A 92 24.23 0.20 -7.66
C ILE A 92 24.30 -0.26 -9.11
N ALA A 93 24.69 -1.50 -9.33
CA ALA A 93 24.62 -2.14 -10.64
C ALA A 93 23.29 -2.88 -10.79
N ILE A 94 22.62 -2.71 -11.92
CA ILE A 94 21.37 -3.37 -12.29
C ILE A 94 21.61 -4.24 -13.54
N ASP A 95 21.43 -5.56 -13.40
CA ASP A 95 21.44 -6.50 -14.51
C ASP A 95 20.01 -6.75 -15.00
N VAL A 96 19.72 -6.30 -16.22
CA VAL A 96 18.41 -6.49 -16.86
C VAL A 96 18.46 -7.74 -17.72
N GLU A 97 17.39 -8.54 -17.66
CA GLU A 97 17.18 -9.68 -18.55
C GLU A 97 17.43 -9.30 -20.02
N GLY A 98 18.05 -10.23 -20.75
CA GLY A 98 18.41 -9.99 -22.14
C GLY A 98 17.19 -9.88 -23.05
N SER A 99 17.26 -8.99 -24.03
CA SER A 99 16.25 -8.86 -25.07
C SER A 99 16.39 -9.94 -26.15
N ASP A 100 15.35 -10.09 -26.97
CA ASP A 100 15.31 -11.02 -28.12
C ASP A 100 15.37 -12.51 -27.69
N SER A 101 14.66 -12.84 -26.60
CA SER A 101 14.57 -14.20 -26.09
C SER A 101 13.50 -15.02 -26.82
N GLY A 102 13.89 -16.14 -27.44
CA GLY A 102 12.92 -17.09 -28.04
C GLY A 102 12.08 -17.86 -27.01
N GLU A 103 12.48 -17.82 -25.73
CA GLU A 103 11.96 -18.67 -24.65
C GLU A 103 10.66 -18.14 -24.00
N ARG A 104 10.31 -16.86 -24.20
CA ARG A 104 9.13 -16.23 -23.55
C ARG A 104 7.88 -16.10 -24.43
N GLY A 105 7.93 -16.48 -25.70
CA GLY A 105 6.78 -16.34 -26.62
C GLY A 105 6.27 -14.89 -26.74
N GLN A 106 4.96 -14.71 -26.99
CA GLN A 106 4.34 -13.37 -27.21
C GLN A 106 4.43 -12.42 -26.00
N ASP A 107 4.50 -12.95 -24.77
CA ASP A 107 4.60 -12.14 -23.55
C ASP A 107 6.02 -11.62 -23.29
N GLY A 108 7.04 -12.18 -23.97
CA GLY A 108 8.43 -11.77 -23.86
C GLY A 108 8.67 -10.32 -24.27
N ALA A 109 8.11 -9.89 -25.40
CA ALA A 109 8.28 -8.53 -25.91
C ALA A 109 7.69 -7.47 -24.96
N THR A 110 6.62 -7.80 -24.24
CA THR A 110 6.02 -6.89 -23.24
C THR A 110 6.94 -6.76 -22.03
N PHE A 111 7.46 -7.87 -21.51
CA PHE A 111 8.39 -7.85 -20.38
C PHE A 111 9.71 -7.14 -20.72
N GLU A 112 10.25 -7.34 -21.92
CA GLU A 112 11.45 -6.65 -22.41
C GLU A 112 11.25 -5.13 -22.45
N LYS A 113 10.11 -4.65 -22.95
CA LYS A 113 9.76 -3.21 -22.93
C LYS A 113 9.64 -2.68 -21.51
N GLN A 114 8.93 -3.40 -20.64
CA GLN A 114 8.72 -2.98 -19.24
C GLN A 114 10.02 -2.92 -18.45
N SER A 115 10.88 -3.93 -18.60
CA SER A 115 12.17 -4.01 -17.91
C SER A 115 13.15 -2.95 -18.41
N ALA A 116 13.18 -2.68 -19.73
CA ALA A 116 13.95 -1.58 -20.29
C ALA A 116 13.48 -0.23 -19.77
N LEU A 117 12.17 0.06 -19.82
CA LEU A 117 11.64 1.32 -19.29
C LEU A 117 11.93 1.51 -17.81
N PHE A 118 11.82 0.43 -17.01
CA PHE A 118 12.14 0.49 -15.60
C PHE A 118 13.59 0.90 -15.38
N ALA A 119 14.53 0.27 -16.10
CA ALA A 119 15.93 0.58 -15.94
C ALA A 119 16.31 1.98 -16.48
N PHE A 120 15.70 2.47 -17.56
CA PHE A 120 15.86 3.86 -17.99
C PHE A 120 15.26 4.88 -17.00
N ALA A 121 14.16 4.53 -16.34
CA ALA A 121 13.51 5.41 -15.37
C ALA A 121 14.24 5.47 -14.01
N ILE A 122 14.96 4.41 -13.64
CA ILE A 122 15.67 4.33 -12.34
C ILE A 122 17.16 4.63 -12.45
N ALA A 123 17.81 4.34 -13.58
CA ALA A 123 19.25 4.48 -13.74
C ALA A 123 19.66 5.92 -14.08
N ASP A 124 20.85 6.29 -13.61
CA ASP A 124 21.56 7.51 -14.00
C ASP A 124 22.40 7.24 -15.28
N THR A 125 22.94 6.02 -15.39
CA THR A 125 23.66 5.54 -16.57
C THR A 125 23.08 4.22 -17.06
N VAL A 126 22.77 4.13 -18.36
CA VAL A 126 22.36 2.88 -19.01
C VAL A 126 23.47 2.43 -19.96
N ILE A 127 24.06 1.28 -19.67
CA ILE A 127 25.01 0.58 -20.52
C ILE A 127 24.24 -0.22 -21.57
N ILE A 128 24.44 0.10 -22.85
CA ILE A 128 23.86 -0.64 -23.97
C ILE A 128 24.96 -1.54 -24.54
N ASN A 129 24.93 -2.81 -24.15
CA ASN A 129 25.90 -3.82 -24.56
C ASN A 129 25.47 -4.40 -25.91
N MET A 130 26.29 -4.21 -26.95
CA MET A 130 25.97 -4.57 -28.34
C MET A 130 27.18 -5.20 -29.02
N TRP A 131 26.98 -6.19 -29.89
CA TRP A 131 28.08 -6.72 -30.71
C TRP A 131 28.37 -5.80 -31.90
N CYS A 132 29.64 -5.66 -32.29
CA CYS A 132 29.99 -4.81 -33.43
C CYS A 132 29.27 -5.21 -34.74
N HIS A 133 29.00 -6.50 -34.93
CA HIS A 133 28.32 -7.02 -36.12
C HIS A 133 26.80 -6.82 -36.13
N ASP A 134 26.22 -6.38 -35.01
CA ASP A 134 24.79 -6.04 -34.94
C ASP A 134 24.51 -4.60 -35.33
N ILE A 135 25.54 -3.75 -35.42
CA ILE A 135 25.41 -2.37 -35.87
C ILE A 135 24.86 -2.35 -37.31
N GLY A 136 23.73 -1.66 -37.48
CA GLY A 136 23.02 -1.57 -38.76
C GLY A 136 21.91 -2.61 -38.96
N ARG A 137 21.70 -3.55 -38.04
CA ARG A 137 20.54 -4.46 -38.05
C ARG A 137 19.36 -3.87 -37.29
N GLU A 138 18.14 -4.11 -37.77
CA GLU A 138 16.95 -3.50 -37.16
C GLU A 138 16.69 -4.03 -35.73
N HIS A 139 16.55 -5.34 -35.60
CA HIS A 139 16.19 -5.99 -34.33
C HIS A 139 17.40 -6.26 -33.41
N ALA A 140 18.52 -6.73 -33.98
CA ALA A 140 19.69 -7.08 -33.18
C ALA A 140 20.38 -5.86 -32.54
N ALA A 141 20.28 -4.67 -33.16
CA ALA A 141 20.73 -3.42 -32.54
C ALA A 141 19.74 -2.86 -31.50
N SER A 142 18.66 -3.58 -31.18
CA SER A 142 17.62 -3.17 -30.23
C SER A 142 16.91 -1.86 -30.58
N ARG A 143 16.83 -1.49 -31.87
CA ARG A 143 16.23 -0.22 -32.31
C ARG A 143 14.76 -0.07 -31.95
N PRO A 144 13.89 -1.10 -32.11
CA PRO A 144 12.49 -0.98 -31.71
C PRO A 144 12.34 -0.70 -30.21
N LEU A 145 13.20 -1.34 -29.38
CA LEU A 145 13.21 -1.15 -27.94
C LEU A 145 13.68 0.27 -27.57
N LEU A 146 14.78 0.74 -28.17
CA LEU A 146 15.27 2.11 -27.98
C LEU A 146 14.25 3.15 -28.41
N LYS A 147 13.55 2.93 -29.52
CA LYS A 147 12.47 3.81 -29.98
C LYS A 147 11.35 3.91 -28.94
N THR A 148 10.82 2.77 -28.48
CA THR A 148 9.75 2.75 -27.45
C THR A 148 10.21 3.44 -26.16
N VAL A 149 11.45 3.21 -25.74
CA VAL A 149 12.00 3.83 -24.53
C VAL A 149 12.15 5.34 -24.71
N PHE A 150 12.71 5.80 -25.82
CA PHE A 150 12.88 7.23 -26.10
C PHE A 150 11.54 7.95 -26.21
N GLU A 151 10.51 7.32 -26.79
CA GLU A 151 9.15 7.86 -26.83
C GLU A 151 8.57 8.04 -25.42
N ALA A 152 8.70 7.04 -24.55
CA ALA A 152 8.21 7.12 -23.18
C ALA A 152 9.01 8.14 -22.34
N MET A 153 10.32 8.23 -22.56
CA MET A 153 11.21 9.17 -21.87
C MET A 153 11.03 10.61 -22.36
N ALA A 154 10.72 10.84 -23.64
CA ALA A 154 10.39 12.17 -24.16
C ALA A 154 9.06 12.69 -23.59
N ARG A 155 8.09 11.78 -23.37
CA ARG A 155 6.80 12.07 -22.71
C ARG A 155 6.96 12.28 -21.20
N SER A 156 7.90 11.59 -20.56
CA SER A 156 8.21 11.75 -19.15
C SER A 156 9.12 12.97 -18.94
N PHE A 157 8.62 14.00 -18.26
CA PHE A 157 9.36 15.26 -18.05
C PHE A 157 10.54 15.11 -17.07
N ARG A 158 11.55 14.28 -17.35
CA ARG A 158 12.78 14.24 -16.55
C ARG A 158 13.57 15.51 -16.75
N SER A 159 13.91 16.16 -15.65
CA SER A 159 14.71 17.39 -15.66
C SER A 159 16.22 17.13 -15.56
N SER A 160 16.66 15.87 -15.68
CA SER A 160 18.06 15.44 -15.60
C SER A 160 18.38 14.53 -16.78
N LYS A 161 19.57 14.70 -17.36
CA LYS A 161 20.02 13.89 -18.49
C LYS A 161 20.37 12.47 -18.04
N THR A 162 20.01 11.47 -18.82
CA THR A 162 20.43 10.07 -18.61
C THR A 162 21.64 9.78 -19.49
N SER A 163 22.71 9.20 -18.93
CA SER A 163 23.90 8.86 -19.73
C SER A 163 23.71 7.50 -20.40
N LEU A 164 23.83 7.45 -21.73
CA LEU A 164 23.81 6.24 -22.53
C LEU A 164 25.24 5.86 -22.91
N LEU A 165 25.72 4.75 -22.35
CA LEU A 165 27.05 4.22 -22.62
C LEU A 165 26.92 2.98 -23.50
N PHE A 166 27.15 3.13 -24.79
CA PHE A 166 27.21 2.02 -25.72
C PHE A 166 28.54 1.29 -25.57
N VAL A 167 28.50 0.00 -25.24
CA VAL A 167 29.66 -0.87 -25.14
C VAL A 167 29.62 -1.85 -26.29
N LEU A 168 30.47 -1.60 -27.28
CA LEU A 168 30.63 -2.44 -28.46
C LEU A 168 31.53 -3.64 -28.13
N ARG A 169 31.05 -4.85 -28.43
CA ARG A 169 31.71 -6.12 -28.11
C ARG A 169 32.32 -6.75 -29.36
N ASP A 170 33.39 -7.52 -29.16
CA ASP A 170 34.18 -8.17 -30.21
C ASP A 170 34.75 -7.20 -31.24
N GLN A 171 35.32 -6.10 -30.73
CA GLN A 171 36.17 -5.26 -31.56
C GLN A 171 37.44 -6.04 -31.93
N THR A 172 37.46 -6.61 -33.13
CA THR A 172 38.64 -7.24 -33.70
C THR A 172 39.52 -6.17 -34.33
N ARG A 173 40.84 -6.28 -34.13
CA ARG A 173 41.80 -5.37 -34.76
C ARG A 173 41.62 -5.41 -36.28
N VAL A 174 41.47 -4.22 -36.88
CA VAL A 174 42.02 -3.98 -38.22
C VAL A 174 43.50 -4.31 -38.06
N LYS A 175 43.99 -5.35 -38.75
CA LYS A 175 45.43 -5.49 -38.96
C LYS A 175 45.86 -4.11 -39.44
N GLU A 176 46.67 -3.40 -38.65
CA GLU A 176 47.40 -2.22 -39.13
C GLU A 176 47.82 -2.56 -40.55
N LEU A 177 47.31 -1.81 -41.51
CA LEU A 177 47.77 -1.90 -42.88
C LEU A 177 49.20 -1.40 -42.80
N ILE A 178 50.11 -2.31 -42.41
CA ILE A 178 51.55 -2.12 -42.44
C ILE A 178 51.80 -1.66 -43.87
N ALA A 179 52.38 -0.46 -43.96
CA ALA A 179 52.84 0.19 -45.17
C ALA A 179 53.07 -0.83 -46.30
N MET A 180 52.21 -0.80 -47.32
CA MET A 180 52.48 -1.51 -48.56
C MET A 180 53.76 -0.92 -49.15
N PRO A 181 54.85 -1.69 -49.32
CA PRO A 181 55.85 -1.36 -50.32
C PRO A 181 55.17 -1.56 -51.67
N SER A 182 55.18 -0.52 -52.48
CA SER A 182 54.81 -0.54 -53.89
C SER A 182 55.42 -1.75 -54.62
N GLY A 183 54.59 -2.73 -54.99
CA GLY A 183 54.96 -3.87 -55.83
C GLY A 183 53.72 -4.67 -56.27
N PRO A 184 53.61 -5.07 -57.55
CA PRO A 184 52.45 -5.81 -58.05
C PRO A 184 52.65 -7.30 -57.77
N THR A 185 52.26 -7.76 -56.58
CA THR A 185 52.01 -9.18 -56.35
C THR A 185 50.65 -9.34 -55.70
N THR A 186 49.77 -10.06 -56.40
CA THR A 186 48.47 -10.52 -55.94
C THR A 186 48.62 -11.21 -54.57
N PRO A 187 47.93 -10.76 -53.50
CA PRO A 187 47.99 -11.46 -52.24
C PRO A 187 47.24 -12.80 -52.37
N PRO A 188 47.77 -13.90 -51.81
CA PRO A 188 47.05 -15.16 -51.78
C PRO A 188 45.83 -15.02 -50.87
N LEU A 189 44.66 -15.45 -51.36
CA LEU A 189 43.50 -15.76 -50.52
C LEU A 189 43.88 -16.89 -49.57
N ALA A 190 44.33 -16.54 -48.37
CA ALA A 190 44.44 -17.45 -47.25
C ALA A 190 43.72 -16.82 -46.04
N ASN A 191 42.63 -17.47 -45.65
CA ASN A 191 41.74 -17.22 -44.51
C ASN A 191 40.72 -16.08 -44.72
N GLY A 192 39.53 -16.45 -45.21
CA GLY A 192 38.39 -15.58 -45.48
C GLY A 192 37.74 -14.95 -44.24
N HIS A 193 38.43 -14.02 -43.59
CA HIS A 193 37.82 -13.08 -42.65
C HIS A 193 37.56 -11.76 -43.39
N ALA A 194 36.29 -11.35 -43.44
CA ALA A 194 35.90 -10.06 -43.98
C ALA A 194 36.70 -8.91 -43.32
N PRO A 195 37.03 -7.83 -44.06
CA PRO A 195 37.70 -6.69 -43.47
C PRO A 195 36.83 -6.07 -42.37
N ASN A 196 37.35 -6.02 -41.15
CA ASN A 196 36.63 -5.46 -40.00
C ASN A 196 36.46 -3.95 -40.16
N THR A 197 35.24 -3.46 -39.90
CA THR A 197 34.91 -2.04 -39.97
C THR A 197 35.67 -1.25 -38.89
N PRO A 198 36.35 -0.12 -39.24
CA PRO A 198 37.00 0.74 -38.25
C PRO A 198 36.03 1.23 -37.17
N LEU A 199 36.50 1.35 -35.93
CA LEU A 199 35.68 1.75 -34.79
C LEU A 199 35.06 3.13 -35.00
N GLU A 200 35.81 4.07 -35.59
CA GLU A 200 35.34 5.43 -35.84
C GLU A 200 34.11 5.43 -36.75
N LEU A 201 34.08 4.52 -37.74
CA LEU A 201 32.95 4.38 -38.65
C LEU A 201 31.76 3.74 -37.94
N LEU A 202 31.98 2.71 -37.10
CA LEU A 202 30.93 2.08 -36.29
C LEU A 202 30.30 3.09 -35.30
N GLN A 203 31.13 3.89 -34.63
CA GLN A 203 30.68 4.96 -33.75
C GLN A 203 29.83 5.99 -34.50
N ARG A 204 30.28 6.41 -35.69
CA ARG A 204 29.53 7.37 -36.52
C ARG A 204 28.19 6.80 -36.97
N LEU A 205 28.16 5.55 -37.42
CA LEU A 205 26.92 4.88 -37.85
C LEU A 205 25.94 4.78 -36.68
N LEU A 206 26.41 4.37 -35.49
CA LEU A 206 25.56 4.25 -34.32
C LEU A 206 25.00 5.61 -33.87
N ARG A 207 25.82 6.68 -33.87
CA ARG A 207 25.34 8.04 -33.56
C ARG A 207 24.25 8.50 -34.53
N GLN A 208 24.50 8.35 -35.83
CA GLN A 208 23.50 8.68 -36.86
C GLN A 208 22.22 7.88 -36.66
N ASP A 209 22.33 6.65 -36.18
CA ASP A 209 21.19 5.79 -35.99
C ASP A 209 20.30 6.20 -34.82
N ILE A 210 20.93 6.55 -33.69
CA ILE A 210 20.26 7.09 -32.51
C ILE A 210 19.57 8.41 -32.86
N GLU A 211 20.24 9.29 -33.61
CA GLU A 211 19.66 10.54 -34.09
C GLU A 211 18.45 10.31 -35.00
N LYS A 212 18.50 9.33 -35.90
CA LYS A 212 17.35 8.95 -36.75
C LYS A 212 16.18 8.44 -35.93
N ILE A 213 16.44 7.59 -34.93
CA ILE A 213 15.39 7.10 -34.01
C ILE A 213 14.75 8.28 -33.29
N TRP A 214 15.55 9.21 -32.77
CA TRP A 214 15.04 10.41 -32.09
C TRP A 214 14.25 11.33 -33.02
N ALA A 215 14.74 11.58 -34.24
CA ALA A 215 14.06 12.43 -35.22
C ALA A 215 12.68 11.88 -35.60
N ALA A 216 12.54 10.56 -35.73
CA ALA A 216 11.25 9.92 -36.00
C ALA A 216 10.23 10.12 -34.87
N ILE A 217 10.70 10.23 -33.62
CA ILE A 217 9.87 10.47 -32.44
C ILE A 217 9.47 11.95 -32.37
N ALA A 218 10.45 12.86 -32.50
CA ALA A 218 10.23 14.30 -32.46
C ALA A 218 9.31 14.79 -33.59
N ALA A 219 9.27 14.11 -34.73
CA ALA A 219 8.36 14.43 -35.83
C ALA A 219 6.90 14.04 -35.55
N ALA A 220 6.66 13.04 -34.69
CA ALA A 220 5.32 12.57 -34.34
C ALA A 220 4.65 13.45 -33.27
N ASP A 221 5.44 14.18 -32.49
CA ASP A 221 4.97 15.03 -31.40
C ASP A 221 5.07 16.52 -31.79
N ALA A 222 3.96 17.09 -32.28
CA ALA A 222 3.92 18.40 -32.95
C ALA A 222 4.37 19.62 -32.10
N HIS A 223 4.75 19.43 -30.84
CA HIS A 223 5.01 20.52 -29.90
C HIS A 223 6.47 20.70 -29.45
N LYS A 224 7.45 19.87 -29.85
CA LYS A 224 8.85 20.04 -29.39
C LYS A 224 9.92 19.55 -30.38
N ARG A 225 10.51 20.48 -31.16
CA ARG A 225 11.84 20.27 -31.78
C ARG A 225 12.92 20.37 -30.70
N THR A 226 13.15 19.29 -29.95
CA THR A 226 14.17 19.22 -28.91
C THR A 226 15.33 18.33 -29.37
N HIS A 227 16.56 18.73 -29.05
CA HIS A 227 17.74 17.95 -29.39
C HIS A 227 17.91 16.76 -28.45
N LEU A 228 18.40 15.62 -28.97
CA LEU A 228 18.68 14.42 -28.17
C LEU A 228 19.56 14.72 -26.95
N GLU A 229 20.53 15.63 -27.13
CA GLU A 229 21.50 16.05 -26.11
C GLU A 229 20.87 16.80 -24.92
N GLU A 230 19.61 17.24 -25.03
CA GLU A 230 18.87 17.81 -23.91
C GLU A 230 18.39 16.73 -22.92
N PHE A 231 18.22 15.49 -23.39
CA PHE A 231 17.71 14.36 -22.60
C PHE A 231 18.77 13.31 -22.29
N PHE A 232 19.73 13.12 -23.19
CA PHE A 232 20.71 12.03 -23.10
C PHE A 232 22.13 12.49 -23.37
N ASN A 233 23.07 11.99 -22.57
CA ASN A 233 24.51 12.07 -22.86
C ASN A 233 24.93 10.77 -23.54
N VAL A 234 25.34 10.81 -24.81
CA VAL A 234 25.66 9.60 -25.59
C VAL A 234 27.17 9.38 -25.72
N GLU A 235 27.63 8.28 -25.13
CA GLU A 235 29.01 7.83 -25.19
C GLU A 235 29.13 6.44 -25.81
N ILE A 236 30.24 6.22 -26.51
CA ILE A 236 30.48 4.94 -27.18
C ILE A 236 31.90 4.49 -26.84
N THR A 237 32.02 3.25 -26.36
CA THR A 237 33.29 2.58 -26.10
C THR A 237 33.26 1.19 -26.74
N ALA A 238 34.42 0.63 -27.02
CA ALA A 238 34.55 -0.70 -27.59
C ALA A 238 35.48 -1.54 -26.72
N LEU A 239 35.13 -2.81 -26.57
CA LEU A 239 35.92 -3.81 -25.86
C LEU A 239 36.36 -4.90 -26.85
N PRO A 240 37.60 -5.38 -26.74
CA PRO A 240 38.11 -6.46 -27.59
C PRO A 240 37.40 -7.77 -27.25
N SER A 241 37.59 -8.78 -28.09
CA SER A 241 36.97 -10.09 -27.84
C SER A 241 37.51 -10.72 -26.55
N TYR A 242 36.59 -11.19 -25.70
CA TYR A 242 36.96 -11.84 -24.44
C TYR A 242 37.66 -13.17 -24.69
N GLU A 243 37.18 -13.95 -25.67
CA GLU A 243 37.69 -15.28 -25.99
C GLU A 243 39.10 -15.22 -26.58
N PHE A 244 39.35 -14.27 -27.49
CA PHE A 244 40.62 -14.18 -28.21
C PHE A 244 41.64 -13.25 -27.53
N GLU A 245 41.20 -12.25 -26.77
CA GLU A 245 42.05 -11.17 -26.23
C GLU A 245 41.74 -10.84 -24.75
N GLU A 246 41.55 -11.87 -23.90
CA GLU A 246 41.16 -11.73 -22.49
C GLU A 246 41.98 -10.69 -21.69
N LYS A 247 43.32 -10.67 -21.87
CA LYS A 247 44.20 -9.72 -21.17
C LYS A 247 43.86 -8.27 -21.52
N LYS A 248 43.73 -7.97 -22.81
CA LYS A 248 43.36 -6.63 -23.29
C LYS A 248 41.93 -6.26 -22.90
N PHE A 249 41.01 -7.23 -22.93
CA PHE A 249 39.66 -7.02 -22.43
C PHE A 249 39.67 -6.58 -20.97
N THR A 250 40.42 -7.30 -20.13
CA THR A 250 40.55 -7.01 -18.69
C THR A 250 41.16 -5.62 -18.46
N GLU A 251 42.20 -5.25 -19.21
CA GLU A 251 42.81 -3.92 -19.15
C GLU A 251 41.83 -2.81 -19.55
N GLN A 252 41.08 -2.99 -20.64
CA GLN A 252 40.11 -1.99 -21.10
C GLN A 252 38.90 -1.89 -20.17
N VAL A 253 38.43 -2.99 -19.60
CA VAL A 253 37.40 -2.97 -18.55
C VAL A 253 37.91 -2.24 -17.31
N ALA A 254 39.18 -2.39 -16.93
CA ALA A 254 39.76 -1.62 -15.82
C ALA A 254 39.79 -0.10 -16.12
N ARG A 255 40.09 0.30 -17.36
CA ARG A 255 39.99 1.71 -17.79
C ARG A 255 38.55 2.20 -17.79
N LEU A 256 37.60 1.40 -18.26
CA LEU A 256 36.17 1.74 -18.22
C LEU A 256 35.70 1.92 -16.78
N ARG A 257 36.16 1.06 -15.87
CA ARG A 257 35.87 1.14 -14.43
C ARG A 257 36.31 2.46 -13.82
N GLN A 258 37.47 3.00 -14.21
CA GLN A 258 37.97 4.29 -13.72
C GLN A 258 36.97 5.43 -13.94
N ARG A 259 36.18 5.38 -15.02
CA ARG A 259 35.17 6.39 -15.36
C ARG A 259 34.02 6.46 -14.36
N PHE A 260 33.76 5.38 -13.61
CA PHE A 260 32.69 5.33 -12.62
C PHE A 260 33.08 5.90 -11.25
N PHE A 261 34.38 6.06 -10.95
CA PHE A 261 34.87 6.63 -9.68
C PHE A 261 34.63 8.15 -9.56
N LEU A 262 34.44 8.85 -10.68
CA LEU A 262 34.11 10.29 -10.71
C LEU A 262 32.73 10.52 -11.35
N SER A 263 31.87 9.50 -11.32
CA SER A 263 30.62 9.49 -12.07
C SER A 263 29.69 10.64 -11.68
N THR A 264 29.60 11.02 -10.41
CA THR A 264 28.71 12.10 -9.94
C THR A 264 29.33 13.50 -9.98
N SER A 265 30.56 13.65 -10.45
CA SER A 265 31.14 14.98 -10.67
C SER A 265 30.48 15.65 -11.89
N PRO A 266 30.41 16.99 -11.96
CA PRO A 266 29.89 17.69 -13.15
C PRO A 266 30.62 17.24 -14.42
N GLY A 267 29.87 16.79 -15.43
CA GLY A 267 30.42 16.19 -16.67
C GLY A 267 30.77 14.70 -16.59
N GLY A 268 30.57 14.06 -15.43
CA GLY A 268 30.67 12.62 -15.26
C GLY A 268 29.39 11.87 -15.68
N LEU A 269 29.46 10.53 -15.72
CA LEU A 269 28.38 9.64 -16.19
C LEU A 269 27.05 9.76 -15.41
N ALA A 270 27.07 10.33 -14.21
CA ALA A 270 25.92 10.62 -13.34
C ALA A 270 25.95 12.09 -12.84
N GLY A 271 26.67 12.99 -13.52
CA GLY A 271 26.91 14.36 -13.07
C GLY A 271 25.70 15.29 -13.15
N ASP A 272 24.71 14.96 -13.97
CA ASP A 272 23.48 15.75 -14.15
C ASP A 272 22.35 15.38 -13.15
N ARG A 273 22.68 14.57 -12.13
CA ARG A 273 21.73 14.18 -11.08
C ARG A 273 21.37 15.40 -10.22
N LYS A 274 20.08 15.68 -10.06
CA LYS A 274 19.61 16.75 -9.15
C LYS A 274 19.73 16.30 -7.70
N ASP A 275 20.16 17.23 -6.83
CA ASP A 275 20.33 17.05 -5.38
C ASP A 275 19.04 16.70 -4.62
N ASP A 276 17.88 16.69 -5.27
CA ASP A 276 16.58 16.37 -4.65
C ASP A 276 16.31 14.86 -4.51
N GLU A 277 17.09 14.00 -5.17
CA GLU A 277 16.90 12.55 -5.17
C GLU A 277 17.72 11.85 -4.07
N LEU A 278 17.18 11.77 -2.85
CA LEU A 278 17.81 11.04 -1.73
C LEU A 278 17.77 9.51 -1.91
N ALA A 279 18.86 8.84 -1.55
CA ALA A 279 19.03 7.39 -1.54
C ALA A 279 17.97 6.65 -0.71
N SER A 280 17.49 7.26 0.38
CA SER A 280 16.39 6.72 1.19
C SER A 280 15.08 6.57 0.40
N GLY A 281 14.92 7.30 -0.71
CA GLY A 281 13.76 7.24 -1.58
C GLY A 281 13.80 6.15 -2.65
N LEU A 282 14.94 5.49 -2.87
CA LEU A 282 15.10 4.54 -3.96
C LEU A 282 14.11 3.36 -3.90
N PRO A 283 13.86 2.69 -2.75
CA PRO A 283 13.01 1.51 -2.72
C PRO A 283 11.56 1.77 -3.15
N LEU A 284 10.95 2.83 -2.63
CA LEU A 284 9.56 3.15 -2.95
C LEU A 284 9.45 3.85 -4.33
N ARG A 285 10.49 4.56 -4.81
CA ARG A 285 10.55 4.99 -6.22
C ARG A 285 10.53 3.80 -7.19
N ALA A 286 11.38 2.80 -6.95
CA ALA A 286 11.38 1.57 -7.73
C ALA A 286 9.98 0.92 -7.74
N GLN A 287 9.31 0.89 -6.59
CA GLN A 287 7.94 0.37 -6.47
C GLN A 287 6.94 1.11 -7.34
N GLN A 288 6.92 2.44 -7.26
CA GLN A 288 5.96 3.25 -7.99
C GLN A 288 6.21 3.20 -9.50
N ILE A 289 7.47 3.31 -9.94
CA ILE A 289 7.86 3.19 -11.36
C ILE A 289 7.37 1.84 -11.89
N TRP A 290 7.71 0.74 -11.20
CA TRP A 290 7.30 -0.59 -11.65
C TRP A 290 5.78 -0.78 -11.67
N LYS A 291 5.07 -0.25 -10.66
CA LYS A 291 3.61 -0.30 -10.59
C LYS A 291 2.95 0.48 -11.72
N THR A 292 3.49 1.64 -12.08
CA THR A 292 3.01 2.44 -13.21
C THR A 292 3.26 1.70 -14.53
N ILE A 293 4.48 1.18 -14.74
CA ILE A 293 4.84 0.42 -15.94
C ILE A 293 3.94 -0.82 -16.11
N LYS A 294 3.62 -1.54 -15.02
CA LYS A 294 2.71 -2.70 -15.08
C LYS A 294 1.26 -2.32 -15.35
N LYS A 295 0.80 -1.15 -14.91
CA LYS A 295 -0.58 -0.69 -15.08
C LYS A 295 -0.83 -0.07 -16.46
N ASN A 296 0.15 0.62 -17.02
CA ASN A 296 0.02 1.30 -18.30
C ASN A 296 0.43 0.38 -19.44
N LYS A 297 -0.55 -0.04 -20.25
CA LYS A 297 -0.31 -0.72 -21.52
C LYS A 297 0.39 0.19 -22.54
N ASP A 298 0.16 1.50 -22.43
CA ASP A 298 0.68 2.54 -23.35
C ASP A 298 1.99 3.20 -22.87
N LEU A 299 2.54 2.71 -21.74
CA LEU A 299 3.87 3.06 -21.21
C LEU A 299 4.08 4.52 -20.81
N ASP A 300 3.03 5.27 -20.49
CA ASP A 300 3.15 6.64 -19.97
C ASP A 300 3.71 6.65 -18.54
N LEU A 301 4.90 7.23 -18.38
CA LEU A 301 5.51 7.47 -17.08
C LEU A 301 5.17 8.90 -16.62
N PRO A 302 4.61 9.10 -15.41
CA PRO A 302 4.40 10.44 -14.89
C PRO A 302 5.73 11.17 -14.76
N PRO A 303 5.73 12.52 -14.86
CA PRO A 303 6.91 13.35 -14.61
C PRO A 303 7.62 12.96 -13.29
N PRO A 304 8.97 12.98 -13.21
CA PRO A 304 9.68 12.69 -11.96
C PRO A 304 9.29 13.60 -10.80
N GLN A 305 8.91 14.85 -11.04
CA GLN A 305 8.42 15.75 -9.98
C GLN A 305 7.08 15.26 -9.42
N VAL A 306 6.16 14.83 -10.30
CA VAL A 306 4.88 14.21 -9.93
C VAL A 306 5.13 12.88 -9.20
N LEU A 307 6.10 12.09 -9.66
CA LEU A 307 6.50 10.84 -9.01
C LEU A 307 7.11 11.08 -7.63
N VAL A 308 8.04 12.03 -7.48
CA VAL A 308 8.68 12.40 -6.20
C VAL A 308 7.66 13.02 -5.25
N ALA A 309 6.75 13.86 -5.73
CA ALA A 309 5.65 14.40 -4.93
C ALA A 309 4.71 13.28 -4.47
N THR A 310 4.33 12.37 -5.37
CA THR A 310 3.50 11.20 -5.04
C THR A 310 4.19 10.31 -4.01
N PHE A 311 5.48 10.06 -4.20
CA PHE A 311 6.34 9.34 -3.28
C PHE A 311 6.35 10.00 -1.89
N ARG A 312 6.62 11.31 -1.82
CA ARG A 312 6.78 12.04 -0.56
C ARG A 312 5.46 12.11 0.19
N CYS A 313 4.37 12.45 -0.49
CA CYS A 313 3.03 12.44 0.09
C CYS A 313 2.64 11.04 0.60
N GLU A 314 2.94 9.97 -0.14
CA GLU A 314 2.65 8.60 0.31
C GLU A 314 3.49 8.20 1.54
N GLN A 315 4.76 8.60 1.61
CA GLN A 315 5.61 8.37 2.77
C GLN A 315 5.13 9.11 4.01
N ILE A 316 4.85 10.41 3.89
CA ILE A 316 4.31 11.23 4.98
C ILE A 316 3.02 10.58 5.48
N ALA A 317 2.10 10.21 4.57
CA ALA A 317 0.86 9.54 4.93
C ALA A 317 1.09 8.21 5.68
N LYS A 318 2.00 7.36 5.19
CA LYS A 318 2.32 6.07 5.84
C LYS A 318 2.93 6.27 7.23
N GLU A 319 3.80 7.27 7.37
CA GLU A 319 4.41 7.64 8.64
C GLU A 319 3.36 8.14 9.63
N LYS A 320 2.50 9.10 9.23
CA LYS A 320 1.41 9.61 10.09
C LYS A 320 0.46 8.51 10.53
N LEU A 321 0.09 7.60 9.63
CA LEU A 321 -0.74 6.43 9.97
C LEU A 321 -0.04 5.50 10.97
N SER A 322 1.28 5.32 10.86
CA SER A 322 2.04 4.47 11.78
C SER A 322 2.14 5.11 13.16
N ARG A 323 2.37 6.43 13.22
CA ARG A 323 2.37 7.20 14.48
C ARG A 323 1.00 7.20 15.14
N LEU A 324 -0.09 7.38 14.39
CA LEU A 324 -1.46 7.26 14.90
C LEU A 324 -1.71 5.93 15.62
N LYS A 325 -1.22 4.81 15.06
CA LYS A 325 -1.38 3.48 15.69
C LYS A 325 -0.64 3.33 17.01
N LEU A 326 0.41 4.12 17.22
CA LEU A 326 1.26 4.10 18.41
C LEU A 326 0.98 5.27 19.34
N ASP A 327 -0.03 6.09 19.03
CA ASP A 327 -0.38 7.27 19.82
C ASP A 327 -0.84 6.85 21.22
N GLU A 328 -0.18 7.38 22.25
CA GLU A 328 -0.44 7.00 23.64
C GLU A 328 -1.88 7.33 24.07
N THR A 329 -2.43 8.45 23.58
CA THR A 329 -3.80 8.88 23.90
C THR A 329 -4.81 7.94 23.25
N TRP A 330 -4.57 7.56 21.99
CA TRP A 330 -5.38 6.57 21.29
C TRP A 330 -5.32 5.19 21.97
N LEU A 331 -4.14 4.72 22.35
CA LEU A 331 -3.96 3.43 23.02
C LEU A 331 -4.63 3.41 24.40
N ALA A 332 -4.47 4.47 25.20
CA ALA A 332 -5.13 4.61 26.48
C ALA A 332 -6.66 4.63 26.34
N MET A 333 -7.19 5.26 25.29
CA MET A 333 -8.62 5.27 24.98
C MET A 333 -9.13 3.87 24.60
N GLY A 334 -8.36 3.13 23.80
CA GLY A 334 -8.66 1.75 23.45
C GLY A 334 -8.68 0.82 24.68
N GLU A 335 -7.80 1.04 25.65
CA GLU A 335 -7.80 0.30 26.90
C GLU A 335 -8.98 0.67 27.81
N ALA A 336 -9.27 1.97 27.94
CA ALA A 336 -10.41 2.46 28.71
C ALA A 336 -11.75 1.90 28.18
N LEU A 337 -11.88 1.77 26.85
CA LEU A 337 -13.05 1.15 26.22
C LEU A 337 -13.28 -0.30 26.65
N LYS A 338 -12.25 -1.06 27.03
CA LYS A 338 -12.46 -2.42 27.55
C LYS A 338 -13.20 -2.43 28.89
N SER A 339 -13.10 -1.35 29.65
CA SER A 339 -13.71 -1.21 30.97
C SER A 339 -15.08 -0.53 30.95
N GLY A 340 -15.40 0.23 29.89
CA GLY A 340 -16.67 0.94 29.78
C GLY A 340 -16.67 2.07 28.75
N PRO A 341 -17.73 2.90 28.70
CA PRO A 341 -17.77 4.05 27.79
C PRO A 341 -16.68 5.07 28.18
N VAL A 342 -16.12 5.74 27.18
CA VAL A 342 -15.14 6.80 27.40
C VAL A 342 -15.82 8.16 27.30
N SER A 343 -15.57 9.03 28.29
CA SER A 343 -16.07 10.41 28.27
C SER A 343 -15.40 11.21 27.15
N GLU A 344 -16.20 12.02 26.44
CA GLU A 344 -15.77 12.86 25.31
C GLU A 344 -15.09 12.05 24.19
N PHE A 345 -15.52 10.81 24.00
CA PHE A 345 -14.92 9.90 23.01
C PHE A 345 -14.86 10.53 21.60
N GLY A 346 -15.98 11.09 21.13
CA GLY A 346 -16.08 11.68 19.80
C GLY A 346 -15.11 12.84 19.61
N GLU A 347 -15.09 13.79 20.55
CA GLU A 347 -14.20 14.96 20.49
C GLU A 347 -12.72 14.58 20.59
N LYS A 348 -12.35 13.71 21.54
CA LYS A 348 -10.96 13.27 21.70
C LYS A 348 -10.47 12.53 20.47
N LEU A 349 -11.27 11.61 19.94
CA LEU A 349 -10.89 10.84 18.75
C LEU A 349 -10.82 11.73 17.50
N SER A 350 -11.76 12.65 17.33
CA SER A 350 -11.71 13.65 16.26
C SER A 350 -10.49 14.55 16.35
N CYS A 351 -10.10 14.97 17.56
CA CYS A 351 -8.90 15.78 17.78
C CYS A 351 -7.62 15.02 17.41
N ILE A 352 -7.51 13.74 17.81
CA ILE A 352 -6.39 12.86 17.43
C ILE A 352 -6.29 12.74 15.90
N LEU A 353 -7.41 12.40 15.24
CA LEU A 353 -7.44 12.28 13.77
C LEU A 353 -7.06 13.60 13.09
N GLU A 354 -7.62 14.72 13.55
CA GLU A 354 -7.34 16.05 13.00
C GLU A 354 -5.88 16.45 13.20
N ASN A 355 -5.27 16.15 14.35
CA ASN A 355 -3.85 16.40 14.57
C ASN A 355 -2.96 15.71 13.52
N TYR A 356 -3.20 14.42 13.25
CA TYR A 356 -2.39 13.68 12.26
C TYR A 356 -2.67 14.12 10.82
N LEU A 357 -3.92 14.47 10.48
CA LEU A 357 -4.26 15.03 9.18
C LEU A 357 -3.63 16.42 8.98
N CYS A 358 -3.67 17.29 9.98
CA CYS A 358 -3.03 18.60 9.94
C CYS A 358 -1.50 18.50 9.86
N GLN A 359 -0.88 17.53 10.54
CA GLN A 359 0.56 17.28 10.38
C GLN A 359 0.91 16.83 8.97
N TYR A 360 0.10 15.96 8.36
CA TYR A 360 0.24 15.60 6.96
C TYR A 360 0.12 16.85 6.07
N ASP A 361 -0.91 17.67 6.28
CA ASP A 361 -1.16 18.88 5.47
C ASP A 361 0.02 19.87 5.54
N LYS A 362 0.63 20.03 6.73
CA LYS A 362 1.83 20.86 6.93
C LYS A 362 3.05 20.33 6.20
N GLU A 363 3.30 19.02 6.26
CA GLU A 363 4.46 18.40 5.63
C GLU A 363 4.30 18.24 4.12
N ALA A 364 3.06 18.13 3.62
CA ALA A 364 2.76 17.96 2.21
C ALA A 364 2.47 19.28 1.46
N ILE A 365 2.56 20.44 2.13
CA ILE A 365 2.10 21.73 1.59
C ILE A 365 2.79 22.14 0.29
N ASN A 366 4.07 21.78 0.14
CA ASN A 366 4.92 22.15 -1.00
C ASN A 366 4.75 21.23 -2.21
N TYR A 367 3.91 20.19 -2.13
CA TYR A 367 3.65 19.26 -3.23
C TYR A 367 2.39 19.64 -4.00
N GLU A 368 2.29 19.13 -5.23
CA GLU A 368 1.15 19.37 -6.11
C GLU A 368 -0.19 19.05 -5.42
N GLU A 369 -1.15 19.95 -5.58
CA GLU A 369 -2.42 19.90 -4.87
C GLU A 369 -3.24 18.63 -5.16
N SER A 370 -3.26 18.19 -6.41
CA SER A 370 -3.97 16.97 -6.84
C SER A 370 -3.44 15.74 -6.07
N ILE A 371 -2.12 15.61 -6.01
CA ILE A 371 -1.38 14.50 -5.40
C ILE A 371 -1.52 14.51 -3.89
N ARG A 372 -1.33 15.67 -3.24
CA ARG A 372 -1.46 15.78 -1.78
C ARG A 372 -2.90 15.49 -1.36
N ASN A 373 -3.90 15.95 -2.09
CA ASN A 373 -5.32 15.74 -1.77
C ASN A 373 -5.75 14.27 -1.99
N GLU A 374 -5.21 13.59 -2.99
CA GLU A 374 -5.44 12.16 -3.17
C GLU A 374 -4.82 11.32 -2.03
N ASN A 375 -3.57 11.60 -1.67
CA ASN A 375 -2.89 10.90 -0.58
C ASN A 375 -3.50 11.23 0.79
N ARG A 376 -3.98 12.46 1.00
CA ARG A 376 -4.75 12.85 2.19
C ARG A 376 -6.01 12.01 2.35
N ARG A 377 -6.81 11.88 1.28
CA ARG A 377 -8.02 11.03 1.28
C ARG A 377 -7.70 9.56 1.57
N LYS A 378 -6.59 9.04 1.02
CA LYS A 378 -6.11 7.68 1.31
C LYS A 378 -5.68 7.51 2.77
N LEU A 379 -5.00 8.50 3.35
CA LEU A 379 -4.62 8.52 4.76
C LEU A 379 -5.87 8.48 5.65
N GLU A 380 -6.81 9.40 5.41
CA GLU A 380 -8.07 9.52 6.14
C GLU A 380 -8.86 8.20 6.09
N ALA A 381 -9.07 7.63 4.90
CA ALA A 381 -9.76 6.35 4.75
C ALA A 381 -9.08 5.19 5.52
N LYS A 382 -7.75 5.16 5.58
CA LYS A 382 -7.01 4.14 6.34
C LYS A 382 -7.08 4.40 7.85
N ALA A 383 -6.99 5.65 8.29
CA ALA A 383 -7.12 6.03 9.70
C ALA A 383 -8.51 5.69 10.24
N LEU A 384 -9.56 6.00 9.47
CA LEU A 384 -10.94 5.65 9.81
C LEU A 384 -11.13 4.13 9.96
N LYS A 385 -10.50 3.32 9.09
CA LYS A 385 -10.52 1.85 9.25
C LYS A 385 -9.88 1.37 10.55
N VAL A 386 -8.84 2.04 11.04
CA VAL A 386 -8.17 1.70 12.32
C VAL A 386 -9.09 1.99 13.51
N VAL A 387 -9.81 3.11 13.50
CA VAL A 387 -10.59 3.55 14.67
C VAL A 387 -12.03 3.03 14.68
N ARG A 388 -12.53 2.53 13.54
CA ARG A 388 -13.89 1.97 13.38
C ARG A 388 -14.28 0.94 14.46
N PRO A 389 -13.43 -0.04 14.84
CA PRO A 389 -13.80 -1.01 15.86
C PRO A 389 -14.04 -0.38 17.24
N ALA A 390 -13.26 0.65 17.60
CA ALA A 390 -13.41 1.35 18.88
C ALA A 390 -14.72 2.15 18.94
N TYR A 391 -15.08 2.83 17.84
CA TYR A 391 -16.36 3.52 17.73
C TYR A 391 -17.55 2.54 17.84
N ALA A 392 -17.48 1.40 17.16
CA ALA A 392 -18.50 0.36 17.29
C ALA A 392 -18.62 -0.17 18.74
N ALA A 393 -17.48 -0.35 19.43
CA ALA A 393 -17.48 -0.74 20.84
C ALA A 393 -18.13 0.33 21.74
N MET A 394 -17.81 1.61 21.54
CA MET A 394 -18.42 2.72 22.27
C MET A 394 -19.96 2.72 22.14
N LEU A 395 -20.49 2.52 20.94
CA LEU A 395 -21.94 2.41 20.72
C LEU A 395 -22.56 1.22 21.48
N GLN A 396 -21.87 0.08 21.53
CA GLN A 396 -22.35 -1.08 22.30
C GLN A 396 -22.34 -0.82 23.82
N HIS A 397 -21.34 -0.09 24.34
CA HIS A 397 -21.34 0.31 25.75
C HIS A 397 -22.50 1.24 26.07
N LEU A 398 -22.80 2.22 25.20
CA LEU A 398 -23.97 3.10 25.36
C LEU A 398 -25.28 2.30 25.39
N ARG A 399 -25.45 1.32 24.50
CA ARG A 399 -26.61 0.41 24.52
C ARG A 399 -26.68 -0.39 25.82
N SER A 400 -25.56 -0.94 26.29
CA SER A 400 -25.53 -1.70 27.55
C SER A 400 -25.93 -0.85 28.76
N ILE A 401 -25.50 0.42 28.80
CA ILE A 401 -25.87 1.36 29.86
C ILE A 401 -27.36 1.69 29.80
N ALA A 402 -27.89 1.98 28.61
CA ALA A 402 -29.31 2.22 28.39
C ALA A 402 -30.16 1.03 28.87
N LEU A 403 -29.76 -0.20 28.53
CA LEU A 403 -30.45 -1.42 28.91
C LEU A 403 -30.42 -1.65 30.43
N LYS A 404 -29.26 -1.46 31.08
CA LYS A 404 -29.14 -1.59 32.54
C LYS A 404 -29.99 -0.55 33.29
N SER A 405 -30.03 0.68 32.79
CA SER A 405 -30.86 1.75 33.34
C SER A 405 -32.35 1.41 33.21
N LEU A 406 -32.76 0.89 32.05
CA LEU A 406 -34.13 0.43 31.80
C LEU A 406 -34.54 -0.68 32.76
N GLN A 407 -33.74 -1.74 32.87
CA GLN A 407 -34.02 -2.86 33.76
C GLN A 407 -34.17 -2.41 35.22
N THR A 408 -33.34 -1.45 35.67
CA THR A 408 -33.40 -0.92 37.03
C THR A 408 -34.65 -0.10 37.27
N THR A 409 -35.07 0.71 36.29
CA THR A 409 -36.22 1.60 36.42
C THR A 409 -37.53 0.85 36.29
N VAL A 410 -37.62 -0.09 35.35
CA VAL A 410 -38.80 -0.94 35.16
C VAL A 410 -39.05 -1.84 36.37
N ARG A 411 -38.00 -2.32 37.06
CA ARG A 411 -38.14 -3.04 38.34
C ARG A 411 -38.77 -2.21 39.45
N LYS A 412 -38.64 -0.89 39.42
CA LYS A 412 -39.17 0.02 40.45
C LYS A 412 -40.59 0.52 40.13
N ALA A 413 -41.08 0.32 38.90
CA ALA A 413 -42.41 0.76 38.50
C ALA A 413 -43.47 -0.23 39.04
N SER A 414 -44.38 0.26 39.89
CA SER A 414 -45.48 -0.52 40.46
C SER A 414 -46.73 0.34 40.68
N GLY A 415 -47.92 -0.21 40.44
CA GLY A 415 -49.22 0.42 40.75
C GLY A 415 -49.98 0.98 39.53
N ASP A 416 -51.07 1.70 39.81
CA ASP A 416 -51.90 2.35 38.78
C ASP A 416 -51.09 3.42 38.02
N GLY A 417 -51.04 3.28 36.69
CA GLY A 417 -50.20 4.11 35.80
C GLY A 417 -48.91 3.46 35.30
N PHE A 418 -48.72 2.15 35.53
CA PHE A 418 -47.55 1.37 35.09
C PHE A 418 -47.19 1.58 33.61
N GLU A 419 -48.15 1.44 32.67
CA GLU A 419 -47.86 1.57 31.24
C GLU A 419 -47.32 2.96 30.87
N ALA A 420 -47.94 4.02 31.40
CA ALA A 420 -47.50 5.39 31.15
C ALA A 420 -46.12 5.69 31.76
N ALA A 421 -45.83 5.13 32.95
CA ALA A 421 -44.53 5.28 33.60
C ALA A 421 -43.41 4.55 32.83
N VAL A 422 -43.68 3.33 32.34
CA VAL A 422 -42.74 2.57 31.51
C VAL A 422 -42.50 3.28 30.18
N ASP A 423 -43.54 3.79 29.52
CA ASP A 423 -43.40 4.51 28.26
C ASP A 423 -42.60 5.81 28.40
N SER A 424 -42.85 6.58 29.46
CA SER A 424 -42.07 7.79 29.76
C SER A 424 -40.59 7.46 30.03
N CYS A 425 -40.33 6.37 30.76
CA CYS A 425 -38.97 5.88 31.03
C CYS A 425 -38.25 5.46 29.75
N CYS A 426 -38.89 4.66 28.89
CA CYS A 426 -38.35 4.24 27.59
C CYS A 426 -37.98 5.44 26.73
N GLN A 427 -38.85 6.45 26.66
CA GLN A 427 -38.57 7.68 25.92
C GLN A 427 -37.38 8.46 26.50
N SER A 428 -37.23 8.52 27.82
CA SER A 428 -36.08 9.17 28.46
C SER A 428 -34.78 8.45 28.14
N ILE A 429 -34.77 7.12 28.23
CA ILE A 429 -33.57 6.30 27.98
C ILE A 429 -33.16 6.36 26.52
N MET A 430 -34.12 6.34 25.59
CA MET A 430 -33.83 6.54 24.17
C MET A 430 -33.21 7.92 23.91
N ARG A 431 -33.72 8.98 24.56
CA ARG A 431 -33.14 10.33 24.46
C ARG A 431 -31.71 10.39 25.01
N ASP A 432 -31.43 9.74 26.14
CA ASP A 432 -30.08 9.72 26.73
C ASP A 432 -29.12 8.89 25.88
N PHE A 433 -29.57 7.77 25.30
CA PHE A 433 -28.81 6.99 24.33
C PHE A 433 -28.48 7.81 23.07
N GLU A 434 -29.46 8.49 22.49
CA GLU A 434 -29.28 9.35 21.32
C GLU A 434 -28.30 10.50 21.61
N ARG A 435 -28.38 11.12 22.78
CA ARG A 435 -27.41 12.14 23.23
C ARG A 435 -26.00 11.55 23.37
N GLY A 436 -25.89 10.34 23.90
CA GLY A 436 -24.62 9.60 23.99
C GLY A 436 -24.01 9.31 22.61
N CYS A 437 -24.83 8.89 21.64
CA CYS A 437 -24.38 8.66 20.27
C CYS A 437 -23.89 9.95 19.61
N GLN A 438 -24.62 11.07 19.78
CA GLN A 438 -24.21 12.39 19.29
C GLN A 438 -22.86 12.83 19.89
N ALA A 439 -22.65 12.62 21.19
CA ALA A 439 -21.38 12.93 21.85
C ALA A 439 -20.22 12.00 21.42
N ALA A 440 -20.54 10.79 20.95
CA ALA A 440 -19.57 9.84 20.43
C ALA A 440 -19.28 10.04 18.93
N ALA A 441 -20.04 10.90 18.24
CA ALA A 441 -19.89 11.13 16.81
C ALA A 441 -18.50 11.71 16.47
N ILE A 442 -17.93 11.20 15.37
CA ILE A 442 -16.60 11.58 14.90
C ILE A 442 -16.79 12.51 13.69
N ARG A 443 -16.25 13.73 13.77
CA ARG A 443 -16.42 14.77 12.74
C ARG A 443 -15.98 14.34 11.33
N GLN A 444 -14.96 13.50 11.24
CA GLN A 444 -14.37 13.03 9.98
C GLN A 444 -15.16 11.88 9.33
N VAL A 445 -16.31 11.47 9.90
CA VAL A 445 -17.07 10.30 9.45
C VAL A 445 -18.49 10.70 9.05
N ASN A 446 -18.83 10.52 7.78
CA ASN A 446 -20.19 10.67 7.28
C ASN A 446 -20.90 9.32 7.02
N ASP A 447 -20.14 8.24 6.83
CA ASP A 447 -20.68 6.98 6.28
C ASP A 447 -20.99 5.91 7.34
N TRP A 448 -20.76 6.17 8.63
CA TRP A 448 -20.98 5.17 9.70
C TRP A 448 -22.37 5.23 10.34
N VAL A 449 -23.28 6.01 9.76
CA VAL A 449 -24.67 6.14 10.22
C VAL A 449 -25.36 4.77 10.38
N TYR A 450 -25.03 3.79 9.52
CA TYR A 450 -25.58 2.43 9.63
C TYR A 450 -25.21 1.73 10.95
N LEU A 451 -24.04 2.02 11.55
CA LEU A 451 -23.67 1.43 12.85
C LEU A 451 -24.58 1.95 13.96
N GLU A 452 -24.81 3.27 13.99
CA GLU A 452 -25.73 3.89 14.94
C GLU A 452 -27.15 3.35 14.77
N VAL A 453 -27.64 3.28 13.53
CA VAL A 453 -28.96 2.72 13.21
C VAL A 453 -29.08 1.28 13.71
N ASN A 454 -28.07 0.43 13.46
CA ASN A 454 -28.09 -0.96 13.90
C ASN A 454 -28.13 -1.11 15.42
N VAL A 455 -27.37 -0.29 16.16
CA VAL A 455 -27.38 -0.31 17.62
C VAL A 455 -28.70 0.23 18.17
N ARG A 456 -29.23 1.30 17.57
CA ARG A 456 -30.52 1.91 17.92
C ARG A 456 -31.69 0.94 17.74
N GLU A 457 -31.77 0.27 16.58
CA GLU A 457 -32.81 -0.72 16.30
C GLU A 457 -32.68 -1.95 17.20
N SER A 458 -31.46 -2.32 17.59
CA SER A 458 -31.24 -3.39 18.57
C SER A 458 -31.73 -2.99 19.96
N LEU A 459 -31.41 -1.78 20.42
CA LEU A 459 -31.91 -1.25 21.69
C LEU A 459 -33.44 -1.15 21.69
N ARG A 460 -34.04 -0.70 20.59
CA ARG A 460 -35.50 -0.64 20.44
C ARG A 460 -36.16 -2.01 20.58
N ARG A 461 -35.61 -3.04 19.94
CA ARG A 461 -36.09 -4.43 20.10
C ARG A 461 -35.95 -4.93 21.53
N ASP A 462 -34.84 -4.62 22.20
CA ASP A 462 -34.64 -5.00 23.60
C ASP A 462 -35.68 -4.31 24.52
N ILE A 463 -35.98 -3.03 24.26
CA ILE A 463 -36.98 -2.25 24.99
C ILE A 463 -38.37 -2.89 24.85
N GLU A 464 -38.80 -3.17 23.63
CA GLU A 464 -40.12 -3.76 23.37
C GLU A 464 -40.26 -5.14 24.03
N THR A 465 -39.19 -5.95 23.98
CA THR A 465 -39.17 -7.27 24.63
C THR A 465 -39.33 -7.14 26.14
N LEU A 466 -38.55 -6.26 26.79
CA LEU A 466 -38.64 -6.01 28.22
C LEU A 466 -40.01 -5.44 28.64
N LYS A 467 -40.61 -4.58 27.80
CA LYS A 467 -41.95 -4.05 28.03
C LYS A 467 -43.00 -5.15 27.99
N SER A 468 -42.93 -6.04 26.99
CA SER A 468 -43.84 -7.19 26.86
C SER A 468 -43.73 -8.15 28.04
N ASP A 469 -42.52 -8.54 28.42
CA ASP A 469 -42.28 -9.48 29.52
C ASP A 469 -42.85 -8.93 30.84
N LYS A 470 -42.62 -7.64 31.11
CA LYS A 470 -43.09 -7.01 32.35
C LYS A 470 -44.58 -6.74 32.38
N LYS A 471 -45.19 -6.48 31.23
CA LYS A 471 -46.65 -6.40 31.11
C LYS A 471 -47.29 -7.76 31.44
N ALA A 472 -46.73 -8.86 30.93
CA ALA A 472 -47.21 -10.20 31.24
C ALA A 472 -47.10 -10.51 32.75
N GLU A 473 -45.97 -10.19 33.39
CA GLU A 473 -45.82 -10.33 34.85
C GLU A 473 -46.87 -9.50 35.63
N TYR A 474 -47.14 -8.26 35.21
CA TYR A 474 -48.11 -7.39 35.88
C TYR A 474 -49.55 -7.88 35.72
N GLU A 475 -49.92 -8.37 34.54
CA GLU A 475 -51.24 -8.97 34.30
C GLU A 475 -51.48 -10.21 35.17
N GLU A 476 -50.47 -11.05 35.35
CA GLU A 476 -50.53 -12.20 36.28
C GLU A 476 -50.70 -11.76 37.74
N LEU A 477 -50.00 -10.71 38.17
CA LEU A 477 -50.16 -10.13 39.52
C LEU A 477 -51.57 -9.58 39.74
N ILE A 478 -52.15 -8.87 38.77
CA ILE A 478 -53.54 -8.37 38.86
C ILE A 478 -54.52 -9.54 38.91
N LYS A 479 -54.36 -10.57 38.09
CA LYS A 479 -55.21 -11.77 38.13
C LYS A 479 -55.14 -12.43 39.50
N ALA A 480 -53.94 -12.62 40.05
CA ALA A 480 -53.75 -13.18 41.38
C ALA A 480 -54.42 -12.34 42.48
N GLN A 481 -54.28 -11.01 42.43
CA GLN A 481 -54.95 -10.10 43.36
C GLN A 481 -56.48 -10.16 43.26
N LYS A 482 -57.04 -10.22 42.04
CA LYS A 482 -58.48 -10.38 41.82
C LYS A 482 -59.00 -11.71 42.35
N ILE A 483 -58.28 -12.80 42.12
CA ILE A 483 -58.62 -14.13 42.64
C ILE A 483 -58.62 -14.11 44.17
N LYS A 484 -57.57 -13.57 44.79
CA LYS A 484 -57.47 -13.42 46.25
C LYS A 484 -58.64 -12.62 46.83
N LYS A 485 -59.01 -11.51 46.19
CA LYS A 485 -60.17 -10.69 46.57
C LYS A 485 -61.49 -11.47 46.46
N HIS A 486 -61.71 -12.18 45.35
CA HIS A 486 -62.92 -13.00 45.16
C HIS A 486 -63.02 -14.15 46.17
N VAL A 487 -61.92 -14.84 46.48
CA VAL A 487 -61.88 -15.90 47.50
C VAL A 487 -62.20 -15.33 48.87
N SER A 488 -61.56 -14.23 49.26
CA SER A 488 -61.82 -13.55 50.53
C SER A 488 -63.28 -13.10 50.66
N GLU A 489 -63.83 -12.45 49.62
CA GLU A 489 -65.22 -11.98 49.60
C GLU A 489 -66.22 -13.15 49.63
N GLY A 490 -66.02 -14.17 48.80
CA GLY A 490 -66.91 -15.33 48.69
C GLY A 490 -66.94 -16.17 49.97
N SER A 491 -65.78 -16.51 50.52
CA SER A 491 -65.68 -17.26 51.79
C SER A 491 -66.26 -16.46 52.97
N GLY A 492 -66.00 -15.15 53.01
CA GLY A 492 -66.60 -14.28 54.03
C GLY A 492 -68.13 -14.24 53.97
N ILE A 493 -68.72 -14.18 52.78
CA ILE A 493 -70.19 -14.19 52.61
C ILE A 493 -70.77 -15.53 53.08
N LEU A 494 -70.16 -16.65 52.67
CA LEU A 494 -70.64 -18.00 53.00
C LEU A 494 -70.67 -18.23 54.52
N VAL A 495 -69.61 -17.86 55.24
CA VAL A 495 -69.54 -17.99 56.70
C VAL A 495 -70.58 -17.10 57.38
N GLY A 496 -70.72 -15.85 56.94
CA GLY A 496 -71.69 -14.92 57.54
C GLY A 496 -73.14 -15.38 57.39
N VAL A 497 -73.51 -15.83 56.19
CA VAL A 497 -74.86 -16.37 55.91
C VAL A 497 -75.12 -17.65 56.71
N GLY A 498 -74.14 -18.56 56.78
CA GLY A 498 -74.25 -19.80 57.54
C GLY A 498 -74.48 -19.57 59.04
N VAL A 499 -73.73 -18.64 59.65
CA VAL A 499 -73.88 -18.28 61.07
C VAL A 499 -75.26 -17.65 61.33
N ALA A 500 -75.68 -16.68 60.51
CA ALA A 500 -76.99 -16.05 60.66
C ALA A 500 -78.15 -17.05 60.55
N THR A 501 -78.09 -17.95 59.55
CA THR A 501 -79.14 -18.95 59.32
C THR A 501 -79.24 -19.95 60.48
N SER A 502 -78.09 -20.36 61.02
CA SER A 502 -78.03 -21.28 62.17
C SER A 502 -78.60 -20.64 63.44
N LEU A 503 -78.33 -19.35 63.68
CA LEU A 503 -78.86 -18.60 64.82
C LEU A 503 -80.38 -18.44 64.75
N VAL A 504 -80.93 -18.18 63.56
CA VAL A 504 -82.39 -18.12 63.34
C VAL A 504 -83.03 -19.50 63.60
N ALA A 505 -82.39 -20.59 63.15
CA ALA A 505 -82.90 -21.95 63.33
C ALA A 505 -83.00 -22.38 64.82
N ILE A 506 -82.19 -21.78 65.71
CA ILE A 506 -82.24 -22.03 67.16
C ILE A 506 -83.06 -21.00 67.94
N GLY A 507 -83.83 -20.14 67.25
CA GLY A 507 -84.81 -19.24 67.85
C GLY A 507 -84.32 -17.83 68.17
N CYS A 508 -83.15 -17.40 67.66
CA CYS A 508 -82.70 -16.02 67.76
C CYS A 508 -83.49 -15.10 66.82
N ASP A 509 -83.73 -13.84 67.21
CA ASP A 509 -84.41 -12.88 66.36
C ASP A 509 -83.56 -12.52 65.12
N GLN A 510 -84.24 -12.11 64.04
CA GLN A 510 -83.58 -11.88 62.76
C GLN A 510 -82.56 -10.73 62.77
N VAL A 511 -82.72 -9.74 63.65
CA VAL A 511 -81.83 -8.58 63.71
C VAL A 511 -80.51 -8.99 64.36
N THR A 512 -80.58 -9.65 65.51
CA THR A 512 -79.40 -10.14 66.23
C THR A 512 -78.62 -11.18 65.41
N ALA A 513 -79.32 -12.10 64.74
CA ALA A 513 -78.68 -13.11 63.89
C ALA A 513 -77.94 -12.49 62.68
N ALA A 514 -78.48 -11.42 62.09
CA ALA A 514 -77.85 -10.72 60.98
C ALA A 514 -76.59 -9.95 61.40
N GLU A 515 -76.61 -9.30 62.57
CA GLU A 515 -75.45 -8.58 63.11
C GLU A 515 -74.28 -9.54 63.40
N VAL A 516 -74.55 -10.70 64.02
CA VAL A 516 -73.53 -11.72 64.30
C VAL A 516 -73.00 -12.35 63.02
N GLY A 517 -73.85 -12.61 62.02
CA GLY A 517 -73.43 -13.08 60.70
C GLY A 517 -72.52 -12.08 59.98
N LEU A 518 -72.81 -10.77 60.09
CA LEU A 518 -71.96 -9.72 59.51
C LEU A 518 -70.60 -9.63 60.21
N ALA A 519 -70.56 -9.76 61.54
CA ALA A 519 -69.32 -9.79 62.31
C ALA A 519 -68.46 -11.01 61.95
N ALA A 520 -69.06 -12.19 61.78
CA ALA A 520 -68.39 -13.40 61.35
C ALA A 520 -67.84 -13.30 59.91
N SER A 521 -68.60 -12.70 58.99
CA SER A 521 -68.16 -12.40 57.62
C SER A 521 -66.92 -11.51 57.61
N THR A 522 -66.97 -10.43 58.39
CA THR A 522 -65.89 -9.43 58.48
C THR A 522 -64.62 -10.04 59.07
N SER A 523 -64.75 -10.84 60.12
CA SER A 523 -63.62 -11.53 60.77
C SER A 523 -62.97 -12.56 59.84
N THR A 524 -63.79 -13.30 59.08
CA THR A 524 -63.30 -14.29 58.10
C THR A 524 -62.53 -13.63 56.97
N LYS A 525 -63.03 -12.52 56.41
CA LYS A 525 -62.32 -11.74 55.39
C LYS A 525 -60.96 -11.24 55.89
N ARG A 526 -60.91 -10.77 57.15
CA ARG A 526 -59.66 -10.31 57.77
C ARG A 526 -58.65 -11.45 57.91
N LEU A 527 -59.06 -12.62 58.42
CA LEU A 527 -58.19 -13.79 58.58
C LEU A 527 -57.66 -14.32 57.24
N ILE A 528 -58.51 -14.39 56.21
CA ILE A 528 -58.09 -14.84 54.87
C ILE A 528 -57.08 -13.87 54.26
N ASN A 529 -57.27 -12.56 54.45
CA ASN A 529 -56.34 -11.55 53.96
C ASN A 529 -55.01 -11.50 54.73
N GLU A 530 -54.94 -12.05 55.95
CA GLU A 530 -53.72 -12.17 56.75
C GLU A 530 -52.90 -13.43 56.41
N TYR A 531 -53.53 -14.51 55.93
CA TYR A 531 -52.89 -15.80 55.67
C TYR A 531 -52.61 -16.11 54.18
N ILE A 532 -53.37 -15.51 53.26
CA ILE A 532 -53.09 -15.48 51.81
C ILE A 532 -52.44 -14.14 51.52
#